data_AF-A0A5C8MCT4-F1
#
_entry.id   AF-A0A5C8MCT4-F1
#
_cell.length_a   1.000
_cell.length_b   1.000
_cell.length_c   1.000
_cell.angle_alpha   90.00
_cell.angle_beta   90.00
_cell.angle_gamma   90.00
#
_symmetry.space_group_name_H-M   'P 1'
#
loop_
_entity.id
_entity.type
_entity.pdbx_description
1 polymer ?
#
loop_
_entity_poly.entity_id
_entity_poly.type
_entity_poly.pdbx_seq_one_letter_code
_entity_poly.pdbx_strand_id
1 'polypeptide(L)'
;MAVEILQQLFNQHQISIITARPLLFRDVTIDWLKHHNVRYHNISLIENKLQECINCQVDVLIDDAPHYAKEFALNNKPIILFEQPYNLAISNDIVYRASNWIEVKKHIDYLESNLIQ
;
A
#
# COMPACT_ATOMS: atom_id res chain seq x y z
N MET A 1 11.83 -1.79 11.64
CA MET A 1 11.61 -2.39 10.31
C MET A 1 10.57 -1.65 9.45
N ALA A 2 9.27 -1.65 9.76
CA ALA A 2 8.26 -0.98 8.90
C ALA A 2 8.54 0.51 8.66
N VAL A 3 8.71 1.26 9.75
CA VAL A 3 9.01 2.70 9.70
C VAL A 3 10.29 3.00 8.93
N GLU A 4 11.34 2.20 9.12
CA GLU A 4 12.63 2.39 8.43
C GLU A 4 12.49 2.19 6.92
N ILE A 5 11.77 1.15 6.48
CA ILE A 5 11.52 0.90 5.06
C ILE A 5 10.66 2.02 4.47
N LEU A 6 9.59 2.44 5.15
CA LEU A 6 8.76 3.56 4.70
C LEU A 6 9.57 4.86 4.59
N GLN A 7 10.52 5.10 5.51
CA GLN A 7 11.40 6.26 5.44
C GLN A 7 12.38 6.20 4.26
N GLN A 8 12.88 5.01 3.91
CA GLN A 8 13.69 4.82 2.70
C GLN A 8 12.86 5.09 1.45
N LEU A 9 11.68 4.47 1.35
CA LEU A 9 10.77 4.64 0.21
C LEU A 9 10.35 6.10 0.04
N PHE A 10 10.06 6.80 1.14
CA PHE A 10 9.70 8.22 1.13
C PHE A 10 10.75 9.11 0.46
N ASN A 11 12.04 8.75 0.51
CA ASN A 11 13.10 9.57 -0.09
C ASN A 11 13.12 9.49 -1.63
N GLN A 12 12.44 8.50 -2.22
CA GLN A 12 12.47 8.22 -3.66
C GLN A 12 11.06 8.19 -4.29
N HIS A 13 10.01 8.05 -3.47
CA HIS A 13 8.64 7.83 -3.91
C HIS A 13 7.65 8.76 -3.21
N GLN A 14 6.50 8.96 -3.84
CA GLN A 14 5.33 9.55 -3.19
C GLN A 14 4.63 8.48 -2.34
N ILE A 15 4.30 8.83 -1.10
CA ILE A 15 3.68 7.91 -0.12
C ILE A 15 2.32 8.45 0.28
N SER A 16 1.27 7.70 -0.03
CA SER A 16 -0.11 8.01 0.35
C SER A 16 -0.63 6.99 1.36
N ILE A 17 -1.13 7.46 2.50
CA ILE A 17 -1.82 6.62 3.48
C ILE A 17 -3.30 6.56 3.13
N ILE A 18 -3.78 5.42 2.62
CA ILE A 18 -5.18 5.23 2.21
C ILE A 18 -5.82 4.16 3.11
N THR A 19 -6.80 4.56 3.92
CA THR A 19 -7.39 3.68 4.94
C THR A 19 -8.92 3.76 4.95
N ALA A 20 -9.59 2.63 5.17
CA ALA A 20 -11.04 2.56 5.34
C ALA A 20 -11.50 2.95 6.77
N ARG A 21 -10.62 3.57 7.57
CA ARG A 21 -11.02 4.04 8.90
C ARG A 21 -12.10 5.13 8.78
N PRO A 22 -13.14 5.09 9.63
CA PRO A 22 -14.11 6.19 9.71
C PRO A 22 -13.44 7.54 9.97
N LEU A 23 -14.00 8.61 9.39
CA LEU A 23 -13.45 9.98 9.50
C LEU A 23 -13.27 10.47 10.94
N LEU A 24 -14.10 9.98 11.87
CA LEU A 24 -13.98 10.32 13.30
C LEU A 24 -12.63 9.89 13.91
N PHE A 25 -11.93 8.94 13.29
CA PHE A 25 -10.61 8.48 13.71
C PHE A 25 -9.46 9.20 13.00
N ARG A 26 -9.72 10.29 12.26
CA ARG A 26 -8.68 11.02 11.52
C ARG A 26 -7.56 11.48 12.45
N ASP A 27 -7.89 12.21 13.51
CA ASP A 27 -6.89 12.84 14.37
C ASP A 27 -6.05 11.80 15.09
N VAL A 28 -6.67 10.77 15.68
CA VAL A 28 -5.93 9.66 16.32
C VAL A 28 -5.04 8.89 15.33
N THR A 29 -5.45 8.78 14.06
CA THR A 29 -4.62 8.14 13.03
C THR A 29 -3.40 9.00 12.70
N ILE A 30 -3.59 10.32 12.55
CA ILE A 30 -2.51 11.27 12.29
C ILE A 30 -1.54 11.32 13.48
N ASP A 31 -2.05 11.37 14.70
CA ASP A 31 -1.24 11.39 15.92
C ASP A 31 -0.41 10.11 16.07
N TRP A 32 -0.99 8.95 15.74
CA TRP A 32 -0.26 7.68 15.75
C TRP A 32 0.89 7.68 14.73
N LEU A 33 0.63 8.13 13.50
CA LEU A 33 1.67 8.23 12.46
C LEU A 33 2.79 9.20 12.88
N LYS A 34 2.43 10.33 13.47
CA LYS A 34 3.38 11.33 13.99
C LYS A 34 4.21 10.76 15.13
N HIS A 35 3.58 10.09 16.09
CA HIS A 35 4.26 9.46 17.22
C HIS A 35 5.34 8.47 16.76
N HIS A 36 5.08 7.72 15.69
CA HIS A 36 6.02 6.76 15.11
C HIS A 36 6.94 7.34 14.03
N ASN A 37 6.93 8.65 13.79
CA ASN A 37 7.74 9.32 12.76
C ASN A 37 7.54 8.73 11.35
N VAL A 38 6.30 8.33 11.02
CA VAL A 38 5.95 7.88 9.68
C VAL A 38 5.73 9.12 8.80
N ARG A 39 6.63 9.31 7.83
CA ARG A 39 6.51 10.39 6.84
C ARG A 39 5.63 9.92 5.68
N TYR A 40 4.73 10.78 5.24
CA TYR A 40 3.85 10.56 4.11
C TYR A 40 3.53 11.89 3.43
N HIS A 41 3.08 11.84 2.19
CA HIS A 41 2.73 13.00 1.38
C HIS A 41 1.22 13.27 1.44
N ASN A 42 0.40 12.22 1.38
CA ASN A 42 -1.07 12.32 1.40
C ASN A 42 -1.69 11.35 2.41
N ILE A 43 -2.88 11.69 2.92
CA ILE A 43 -3.70 10.80 3.77
C ILE A 43 -5.19 10.90 3.42
N SER A 44 -5.78 9.77 3.09
CA SER A 44 -7.19 9.62 2.72
C SER A 44 -7.87 8.57 3.58
N LEU A 45 -9.03 8.93 4.13
CA LEU A 45 -9.88 8.04 4.92
C LEU A 45 -11.13 7.75 4.08
N ILE A 46 -11.11 6.64 3.35
CA ILE A 46 -12.07 6.29 2.29
C ILE A 46 -12.22 4.77 2.17
N GLU A 47 -13.45 4.29 1.94
CA GLU A 47 -13.74 2.86 1.72
C GLU A 47 -13.33 2.40 0.31
N ASN A 48 -13.61 3.21 -0.72
CA ASN A 48 -13.28 2.88 -2.10
C ASN A 48 -11.81 3.23 -2.41
N LYS A 49 -10.90 2.36 -1.97
CA LYS A 49 -9.45 2.54 -2.17
C LYS A 49 -9.04 2.47 -3.63
N LEU A 50 -9.68 1.63 -4.45
CA LEU A 50 -9.36 1.56 -5.88
C LEU A 50 -9.58 2.91 -6.57
N GLN A 51 -10.75 3.53 -6.36
CA GLN A 51 -11.05 4.82 -6.95
C GLN A 51 -10.11 5.92 -6.42
N GLU A 52 -9.78 5.90 -5.13
CA GLU A 52 -8.83 6.85 -4.56
C GLU A 52 -7.43 6.67 -5.15
N CYS A 53 -6.94 5.44 -5.28
CA CYS A 53 -5.67 5.14 -5.94
C CYS A 53 -5.66 5.63 -7.40
N ILE A 54 -6.77 5.49 -8.13
CA ILE A 54 -6.91 6.04 -9.49
C ILE A 54 -6.81 7.57 -9.47
N ASN A 55 -7.56 8.23 -8.60
CA ASN A 55 -7.60 9.70 -8.50
C ASN A 55 -6.23 10.28 -8.11
N CYS A 56 -5.53 9.60 -7.21
CA CYS A 56 -4.21 10.00 -6.72
C CYS A 56 -3.05 9.47 -7.56
N GLN A 57 -3.32 8.81 -8.69
CA GLN A 57 -2.29 8.22 -9.57
C GLN A 57 -1.32 7.30 -8.81
N VAL A 58 -1.85 6.48 -7.90
CA VAL A 58 -1.06 5.50 -7.16
C VAL A 58 -0.71 4.33 -8.08
N ASP A 59 0.59 4.11 -8.27
CA ASP A 59 1.12 3.05 -9.12
C ASP A 59 0.95 1.66 -8.50
N VAL A 60 1.18 1.52 -7.19
CA VAL A 60 1.09 0.26 -6.46
C VAL A 60 0.45 0.46 -5.09
N LEU A 61 -0.53 -0.39 -4.75
CA LEU A 61 -1.12 -0.45 -3.40
C LEU A 61 -0.39 -1.50 -2.55
N ILE A 62 -0.18 -1.23 -1.27
CA ILE A 62 0.23 -2.23 -0.27
C ILE A 62 -0.93 -2.39 0.71
N ASP A 63 -1.54 -3.56 0.74
CA ASP A 63 -2.69 -3.86 1.60
C ASP A 63 -2.76 -5.36 1.90
N ASP A 64 -3.34 -5.72 3.03
CA ASP A 64 -3.50 -7.12 3.44
C ASP A 64 -4.90 -7.68 3.11
N ALA A 65 -5.85 -6.82 2.75
CA ALA A 65 -7.23 -7.22 2.57
C ALA A 65 -7.44 -7.98 1.25
N PRO A 66 -7.98 -9.22 1.30
CA PRO A 66 -8.12 -10.05 0.11
C PRO A 66 -9.11 -9.50 -0.92
N HIS A 67 -10.07 -8.66 -0.51
CA HIS A 67 -11.03 -8.06 -1.43
C HIS A 67 -10.39 -6.97 -2.30
N TYR A 68 -9.52 -6.11 -1.74
CA TYR A 68 -8.75 -5.14 -2.54
C TYR A 68 -7.77 -5.85 -3.47
N ALA A 69 -7.14 -6.95 -3.03
CA ALA A 69 -6.27 -7.72 -3.92
C ALA A 69 -7.01 -8.25 -5.16
N LYS A 70 -8.22 -8.78 -4.98
CA LYS A 70 -9.08 -9.21 -6.10
C LYS A 70 -9.51 -8.03 -6.97
N GLU A 71 -9.93 -6.93 -6.34
CA GLU A 71 -10.42 -5.74 -7.03
C GLU A 71 -9.33 -5.10 -7.91
N PHE A 72 -8.11 -4.93 -7.38
CA PHE A 72 -6.97 -4.40 -8.12
C PHE A 72 -6.54 -5.34 -9.25
N ALA A 73 -6.52 -6.65 -9.00
CA ALA A 73 -6.22 -7.64 -10.03
C ALA A 73 -7.22 -7.59 -11.20
N LEU A 74 -8.52 -7.47 -10.93
CA LEU A 74 -9.57 -7.33 -11.96
C LEU A 74 -9.41 -6.06 -12.81
N ASN A 75 -8.81 -5.01 -12.25
CA ASN A 75 -8.58 -3.73 -12.91
C ASN A 75 -7.17 -3.59 -13.49
N ASN A 76 -6.42 -4.69 -13.58
CA ASN A 76 -5.04 -4.73 -14.10
C ASN A 76 -4.11 -3.72 -13.39
N LYS A 77 -4.26 -3.56 -12.07
CA LYS A 77 -3.42 -2.71 -11.24
C LYS A 77 -2.59 -3.55 -10.27
N PRO A 78 -1.27 -3.33 -10.19
CA PRO A 78 -0.42 -4.11 -9.31
C PRO A 78 -0.75 -3.80 -7.84
N ILE A 79 -0.71 -4.85 -7.02
CA ILE A 79 -0.87 -4.76 -5.58
C ILE A 79 0.15 -5.66 -4.89
N ILE A 80 0.78 -5.13 -3.84
CA ILE A 80 1.59 -5.91 -2.91
C ILE A 80 0.67 -6.37 -1.79
N LEU A 81 0.28 -7.65 -1.81
CA LEU A 81 -0.58 -8.26 -0.80
C LEU A 81 0.27 -8.64 0.41
N PHE A 82 0.11 -7.90 1.52
CA PHE A 82 0.81 -8.23 2.75
C PHE A 82 0.22 -9.51 3.33
N GLU A 83 1.05 -10.53 3.54
CA GLU A 83 0.59 -11.87 3.86
C GLU A 83 -0.08 -11.94 5.23
N GLN A 84 -1.27 -12.56 5.25
CA GLN A 84 -2.04 -12.85 6.44
C GLN A 84 -2.72 -14.21 6.28
N PRO A 85 -3.01 -14.94 7.38
CA PRO A 85 -3.64 -16.26 7.29
C PRO A 85 -4.95 -16.28 6.47
N TYR A 86 -5.71 -15.19 6.51
CA TYR A 86 -6.99 -15.07 5.80
C TYR A 86 -6.87 -14.75 4.30
N ASN A 87 -5.69 -14.39 3.79
CA ASN A 87 -5.50 -14.03 2.38
C ASN A 87 -4.67 -15.05 1.58
N LEU A 88 -4.39 -16.22 2.15
CA LEU A 88 -3.61 -17.30 1.49
C LEU A 88 -4.27 -17.85 0.22
N ALA A 89 -5.60 -17.76 0.11
CA ALA A 89 -6.34 -18.23 -1.07
C ALA A 89 -6.23 -17.30 -2.30
N ILE A 90 -5.61 -16.12 -2.15
CA ILE A 90 -5.43 -15.17 -3.26
C ILE A 90 -4.19 -15.54 -4.07
N SER A 91 -4.39 -15.80 -5.37
CA SER A 91 -3.34 -16.06 -6.34
C SER A 91 -3.69 -15.38 -7.67
N ASN A 92 -2.80 -14.53 -8.16
CA ASN A 92 -2.90 -13.83 -9.45
C ASN A 92 -1.52 -13.23 -9.81
N ASP A 93 -1.19 -13.19 -11.10
CA ASP A 93 0.14 -12.78 -11.60
C ASP A 93 0.53 -11.33 -11.28
N ILE A 94 -0.45 -10.45 -11.04
CA ILE A 94 -0.21 -9.03 -10.66
C ILE A 94 -0.43 -8.76 -9.17
N VAL A 95 -0.55 -9.83 -8.37
CA VAL A 95 -0.62 -9.79 -6.89
C VAL A 95 0.71 -10.29 -6.31
N TYR A 96 1.52 -9.35 -5.84
CA TYR A 96 2.85 -9.61 -5.29
C TYR A 96 2.76 -9.88 -3.79
N ARG A 97 3.04 -11.09 -3.32
CA ARG A 97 2.94 -11.42 -1.89
C ARG A 97 4.18 -10.95 -1.12
N ALA A 98 3.97 -10.32 0.04
CA ALA A 98 5.05 -9.94 0.95
C ALA A 98 4.72 -10.34 2.39
N SER A 99 5.58 -11.13 3.02
CA SER A 99 5.48 -11.54 4.43
C SER A 99 6.00 -10.48 5.41
N ASN A 100 6.77 -9.52 4.90
CA ASN A 100 7.41 -8.47 5.69
C ASN A 100 7.78 -7.26 4.83
N TRP A 101 8.19 -6.16 5.48
CA TRP A 101 8.53 -4.91 4.81
C TRP A 101 9.79 -4.95 3.93
N ILE A 102 10.72 -5.90 4.17
CA ILE A 102 11.88 -6.08 3.30
C ILE A 102 11.41 -6.64 1.95
N GLU A 103 10.45 -7.58 1.95
CA GLU A 103 9.84 -8.09 0.72
C GLU A 103 8.98 -7.05 0.01
N VAL A 104 8.24 -6.21 0.74
CA VAL A 104 7.55 -5.05 0.16
C VAL A 104 8.53 -4.19 -0.64
N LYS A 105 9.68 -3.84 -0.04
CA LYS A 105 10.70 -3.04 -0.73
C LYS A 105 11.22 -3.74 -1.99
N LYS A 106 11.51 -5.05 -1.93
CA LYS A 106 11.97 -5.81 -3.10
C LYS A 106 10.97 -5.77 -4.27
N HIS A 107 9.67 -5.86 -3.98
CA HIS A 107 8.64 -5.77 -5.00
C HIS A 107 8.53 -4.37 -5.59
N ILE A 108 8.68 -3.32 -4.77
CA ILE A 108 8.74 -1.94 -5.27
C ILE A 108 9.95 -1.76 -6.20
N ASP A 109 11.15 -2.16 -5.77
CA ASP A 109 12.37 -2.06 -6.57
C ASP A 109 12.22 -2.83 -7.90
N TYR A 110 11.59 -4.01 -7.87
CA TYR A 110 11.29 -4.79 -9.08
C TYR A 110 10.33 -4.05 -10.01
N LEU A 111 9.20 -3.56 -9.49
CA LEU A 111 8.20 -2.84 -10.28
C LEU A 111 8.79 -1.57 -10.92
N GLU A 112 9.59 -0.81 -10.17
CA GLU A 112 10.30 0.38 -10.68
C GLU A 112 11.19 0.03 -11.88
N SER A 113 11.95 -1.06 -11.79
CA SER A 113 12.84 -1.49 -12.89
C SER A 113 12.10 -1.91 -14.18
N ASN A 114 10.85 -2.36 -14.07
CA ASN A 114 10.02 -2.77 -15.21
C ASN A 114 9.21 -1.61 -15.81
N LEU A 115 9.08 -0.48 -15.12
CA LEU A 115 8.41 0.73 -15.64
C LEU A 115 9.34 1.60 -16.52
N ILE A 116 10.65 1.37 -16.44
CA ILE A 116 11.69 2.15 -17.17
C ILE A 116 12.11 1.45 -18.49
N GLN A 117 11.60 0.24 -18.77
CA GLN A 117 11.77 -0.46 -20.05
C GLN A 117 10.66 -0.14 -21.04
#